data_AF-A0A8E2EHA2-F1
#
_entry.id   AF-A0A8E2EHA2-F1
#
_cell.length_a   1.000
_cell.length_b   1.000
_cell.length_c   1.000
_cell.angle_alpha   90.00
_cell.angle_beta   90.00
_cell.angle_gamma   90.00
#
_symmetry.space_group_name_H-M   'P 1'
#
loop_
_entity.id
_entity.type
_entity.pdbx_description
1 polymer ?
#
loop_
_entity_poly.entity_id
_entity_poly.type
_entity_poly.pdbx_seq_one_letter_code
_entity_poly.pdbx_strand_id
1 'polypeptide(L)'
;MDAGSSEVHGRRFTLALSTLALSTHSLSALALQYFPSDPLNVAFNFSIYSIWAAVLSLLGCIGAAKRSSTLVTIFTHHLFFDALVSTLPRVLLIPALASIPEAICAEVEYQRAILSPQDAQHMFGFWTAGKCRAGLWALQGLVALTAVAMTGVQWWCAWRVREYARTLDEESLGLTNGMDITLKKNALDVENCRVGFKNAERAAETYYEDYCEKGACVRRA
;
A
#
# COMPACT_ATOMS: atom_id res chain seq x y z
N MET A 1 -12.33 2.56 -24.37
CA MET A 1 -12.02 1.83 -23.12
C MET A 1 -12.37 2.77 -21.98
N ASP A 2 -13.46 2.49 -21.30
CA ASP A 2 -14.13 3.45 -20.42
C ASP A 2 -13.34 3.67 -19.13
N ALA A 3 -12.85 4.91 -18.93
CA ALA A 3 -12.07 5.32 -17.76
C ALA A 3 -12.77 4.98 -16.43
N GLY A 4 -14.11 5.02 -16.40
CA GLY A 4 -14.90 4.68 -15.21
C GLY A 4 -14.84 3.20 -14.79
N SER A 5 -14.61 2.26 -15.71
CA SER A 5 -14.53 0.82 -15.38
C SER A 5 -13.22 0.45 -14.68
N SER A 6 -12.12 1.11 -15.07
CA SER A 6 -10.79 0.91 -14.48
C SER A 6 -10.74 1.38 -13.03
N GLU A 7 -11.36 2.52 -12.72
CA GLU A 7 -11.36 3.11 -11.39
C GLU A 7 -12.11 2.23 -10.37
N VAL A 8 -13.29 1.71 -10.76
CA VAL A 8 -14.09 0.82 -9.89
C VAL A 8 -13.36 -0.49 -9.60
N HIS A 9 -12.65 -1.04 -10.59
CA HIS A 9 -11.81 -2.23 -10.42
C HIS A 9 -10.63 -1.97 -9.48
N GLY A 10 -9.91 -0.86 -9.65
CA GLY A 10 -8.79 -0.47 -8.79
C GLY A 10 -9.22 -0.30 -7.33
N ARG A 11 -10.36 0.36 -7.10
CA ARG A 11 -10.92 0.55 -5.75
C ARG A 11 -11.32 -0.76 -5.09
N ARG A 12 -12.06 -1.64 -5.80
CA ARG A 12 -12.46 -2.96 -5.27
C ARG A 12 -11.26 -3.83 -4.96
N PHE A 13 -10.25 -3.82 -5.82
CA PHE A 13 -9.01 -4.56 -5.62
C PHE A 13 -8.24 -4.06 -4.40
N THR A 14 -8.11 -2.74 -4.24
CA THR A 14 -7.42 -2.14 -3.08
C THR A 14 -8.17 -2.47 -1.79
N LEU A 15 -9.50 -2.36 -1.77
CA LEU A 15 -10.31 -2.74 -0.61
C LEU A 15 -10.17 -4.23 -0.27
N ALA A 16 -10.20 -5.11 -1.26
CA ALA A 16 -10.02 -6.54 -1.05
C ALA A 16 -8.64 -6.84 -0.47
N LEU A 17 -7.58 -6.21 -1.00
CA LEU A 17 -6.22 -6.36 -0.48
C LEU A 17 -6.07 -5.83 0.94
N SER A 18 -6.58 -4.63 1.25
CA SER A 18 -6.53 -4.07 2.59
C SER A 18 -7.30 -4.92 3.59
N THR A 19 -8.45 -5.47 3.20
CA THR A 19 -9.26 -6.38 4.04
C THR A 19 -8.52 -7.70 4.29
N LEU A 20 -7.92 -8.27 3.24
CA LEU A 20 -7.16 -9.51 3.34
C LEU A 20 -5.92 -9.32 4.22
N ALA A 21 -5.17 -8.23 4.02
CA ALA A 21 -4.02 -7.88 4.85
C ALA A 21 -4.44 -7.73 6.32
N LEU A 22 -5.51 -6.96 6.58
CA LEU A 22 -6.05 -6.78 7.93
C LEU A 22 -6.40 -8.13 8.58
N SER A 23 -7.12 -9.00 7.87
CA SER A 23 -7.50 -10.32 8.39
C SER A 23 -6.27 -11.19 8.69
N THR A 24 -5.24 -11.13 7.84
CA THR A 24 -4.01 -11.91 8.00
C THR A 24 -3.22 -11.42 9.21
N HIS A 25 -3.06 -10.11 9.38
CA HIS A 25 -2.35 -9.53 10.53
C HIS A 25 -3.13 -9.73 11.83
N SER A 26 -4.46 -9.62 11.82
CA SER A 26 -5.30 -9.90 12.99
C SER A 26 -5.24 -11.38 13.41
N LEU A 27 -5.31 -12.30 12.45
CA LEU A 27 -5.19 -13.73 12.73
C LEU A 27 -3.80 -14.08 13.27
N SER A 28 -2.76 -13.46 12.72
CA SER A 28 -1.38 -13.62 13.20
C SER A 28 -1.22 -13.10 14.64
N ALA A 29 -1.78 -11.93 14.94
CA ALA A 29 -1.78 -11.38 16.29
C ALA A 29 -2.51 -12.28 17.29
N LEU A 30 -3.64 -12.87 16.89
CA LEU A 30 -4.38 -13.84 17.73
C LEU A 30 -3.59 -15.14 17.93
N ALA A 31 -2.98 -15.68 16.87
CA ALA A 31 -2.17 -16.90 16.97
C ALA A 31 -0.99 -16.73 17.94
N LEU A 32 -0.36 -15.55 17.93
CA LEU A 32 0.76 -15.22 18.82
C LEU A 32 0.37 -15.14 20.31
N GLN A 33 -0.91 -14.92 20.64
CA GLN A 33 -1.38 -14.94 22.03
C GLN A 33 -1.39 -16.34 22.64
N TYR A 34 -1.44 -17.38 21.79
CA TYR A 34 -1.42 -18.78 22.22
C TYR A 34 -0.01 -19.34 22.37
N PHE A 35 1.02 -18.61 21.93
CA PHE A 35 2.41 -19.05 22.11
C PHE A 35 2.87 -18.79 23.56
N PRO A 36 3.57 -19.74 24.18
CA PRO A 36 4.15 -19.56 25.50
C PRO A 36 5.14 -18.40 25.52
N SER A 37 5.26 -17.74 26.67
CA SER A 37 6.11 -16.57 26.87
C SER A 37 7.59 -16.91 26.67
N ASP A 38 8.10 -16.72 25.45
CA ASP A 38 9.52 -16.93 25.16
C ASP A 38 10.41 -15.86 25.82
N PRO A 39 11.60 -16.22 26.33
CA PRO A 39 12.51 -15.30 27.02
C PRO A 39 13.09 -14.21 26.11
N LEU A 40 12.99 -14.37 24.79
CA LEU A 40 13.52 -13.42 23.80
C LEU A 40 12.51 -12.32 23.40
N ASN A 41 11.32 -12.24 24.03
CA ASN A 41 10.28 -11.25 23.71
C ASN A 41 9.87 -11.20 22.22
N VAL A 42 10.08 -12.28 21.46
CA VAL A 42 9.77 -12.32 20.01
C VAL A 42 8.28 -12.09 19.77
N ALA A 43 7.43 -12.74 20.55
CA ALA A 43 5.97 -12.61 20.46
C ALA A 43 5.50 -11.16 20.66
N PHE A 44 6.12 -10.42 21.59
CA PHE A 44 5.78 -9.02 21.85
C PHE A 44 6.16 -8.11 20.66
N ASN A 45 7.38 -8.24 20.13
CA ASN A 45 7.82 -7.49 18.96
C ASN A 45 6.94 -7.76 17.73
N PHE A 46 6.59 -9.03 17.51
CA PHE A 46 5.73 -9.43 16.41
C PHE A 46 4.28 -8.95 16.58
N SER A 47 3.79 -8.88 17.82
CA SER A 47 2.47 -8.33 18.13
C SER A 47 2.39 -6.83 17.86
N ILE A 48 3.39 -6.05 18.29
CA ILE A 48 3.47 -4.60 17.97
C ILE A 48 3.50 -4.37 16.46
N TYR A 49 4.32 -5.15 15.74
CA TYR A 49 4.38 -5.08 14.28
C TYR A 49 3.01 -5.38 13.64
N SER A 50 2.32 -6.41 14.14
CA SER A 50 0.99 -6.79 13.63
C SER A 50 -0.07 -5.71 13.89
N ILE A 51 -0.03 -5.06 15.04
CA ILE A 51 -0.91 -3.92 15.37
C ILE A 51 -0.62 -2.75 14.45
N TRP A 52 0.64 -2.41 14.25
CA TRP A 52 1.06 -1.34 13.34
C TRP A 52 0.62 -1.60 11.89
N ALA A 53 0.81 -2.83 11.41
CA ALA A 53 0.38 -3.25 10.08
C ALA A 53 -1.15 -3.22 9.92
N ALA A 54 -1.90 -3.55 10.97
CA ALA A 54 -3.36 -3.42 10.99
C ALA A 54 -3.82 -1.96 10.86
N VAL A 55 -3.17 -1.02 11.58
CA VAL A 55 -3.46 0.42 11.48
C VAL A 55 -3.19 0.93 10.07
N LEU A 56 -2.05 0.56 9.48
CA LEU A 56 -1.71 0.98 8.12
C LEU A 56 -2.64 0.36 7.07
N SER A 57 -3.10 -0.88 7.27
CA SER A 57 -4.14 -1.50 6.46
C SER A 57 -5.49 -0.76 6.54
N LEU A 58 -5.85 -0.29 7.73
CA LEU A 58 -7.04 0.56 7.93
C LEU A 58 -6.90 1.90 7.19
N LEU A 59 -5.73 2.53 7.22
CA LEU A 59 -5.47 3.74 6.44
C LEU A 59 -5.59 3.49 4.93
N GLY A 60 -5.17 2.32 4.44
CA GLY A 60 -5.39 1.89 3.06
C GLY A 60 -6.88 1.80 2.71
N CYS A 61 -7.69 1.16 3.57
CA CYS A 61 -9.14 1.11 3.43
C CYS A 61 -9.79 2.50 3.43
N ILE A 62 -9.41 3.36 4.38
CA ILE A 62 -9.94 4.73 4.48
C ILE A 62 -9.51 5.56 3.26
N GLY A 63 -8.26 5.43 2.81
CA GLY A 63 -7.74 6.10 1.61
C GLY A 63 -8.50 5.69 0.35
N ALA A 64 -8.75 4.39 0.18
CA ALA A 64 -9.55 3.86 -0.94
C ALA A 64 -11.01 4.32 -0.88
N ALA A 65 -11.60 4.43 0.32
CA ALA A 65 -12.97 4.90 0.50
C ALA A 65 -13.10 6.42 0.27
N LYS A 66 -12.13 7.21 0.77
CA LYS A 66 -12.14 8.68 0.67
C LYS A 66 -11.48 9.23 -0.61
N ARG A 67 -11.01 8.37 -1.53
CA ARG A 67 -10.25 8.76 -2.73
C ARG A 67 -9.08 9.72 -2.43
N SER A 68 -8.39 9.53 -1.31
CA SER A 68 -7.26 10.38 -0.93
C SER A 68 -5.95 9.75 -1.38
N SER A 69 -5.27 10.40 -2.34
CA SER A 69 -4.02 9.89 -2.90
C SER A 69 -2.90 9.76 -1.85
N THR A 70 -2.80 10.69 -0.91
CA THR A 70 -1.79 10.67 0.15
C THR A 70 -1.92 9.43 1.04
N LEU A 71 -3.15 9.07 1.43
CA LEU A 71 -3.43 7.90 2.25
C LEU A 71 -3.11 6.59 1.51
N VAL A 72 -3.47 6.52 0.22
CA VAL A 72 -3.18 5.35 -0.63
C VAL A 72 -1.66 5.21 -0.86
N THR A 73 -0.94 6.31 -1.00
CA THR A 73 0.52 6.31 -1.19
C THR A 73 1.24 5.82 0.06
N ILE A 74 0.85 6.28 1.26
CA ILE A 74 1.41 5.80 2.52
C ILE A 74 1.16 4.29 2.68
N PHE A 75 -0.06 3.84 2.40
CA PHE A 75 -0.41 2.42 2.43
C PHE A 75 0.44 1.59 1.43
N THR A 76 0.67 2.11 0.24
CA THR A 76 1.49 1.43 -0.78
C THR A 76 2.94 1.26 -0.34
N HIS A 77 3.53 2.30 0.27
CA HIS A 77 4.88 2.21 0.83
C HIS A 77 4.93 1.18 1.96
N HIS A 78 3.89 1.12 2.79
CA HIS A 78 3.80 0.10 3.83
C HIS A 78 3.69 -1.31 3.25
N LEU A 79 2.82 -1.55 2.26
CA LEU A 79 2.73 -2.85 1.59
C LEU A 79 4.06 -3.27 0.97
N PHE A 80 4.81 -2.33 0.41
CA PHE A 80 6.15 -2.60 -0.11
C PHE A 80 7.12 -3.00 1.00
N PHE A 81 7.07 -2.31 2.14
CA PHE A 81 7.88 -2.64 3.30
C PHE A 81 7.49 -3.99 3.91
N ASP A 82 6.19 -4.29 4.03
CA ASP A 82 5.68 -5.59 4.48
C ASP A 82 6.09 -6.73 3.53
N ALA A 83 6.04 -6.50 2.22
CA ALA A 83 6.58 -7.43 1.24
C ALA A 83 8.09 -7.64 1.44
N LEU A 84 8.87 -6.59 1.68
CA LEU A 84 10.32 -6.70 1.91
C LEU A 84 10.64 -7.43 3.23
N VAL A 85 9.94 -7.08 4.31
CA VAL A 85 10.07 -7.70 5.63
C VAL A 85 9.60 -9.15 5.61
N SER A 86 8.62 -9.53 4.80
CA SER A 86 8.21 -10.94 4.65
C SER A 86 9.13 -11.73 3.71
N THR A 87 9.80 -11.06 2.77
CA THR A 87 10.79 -11.69 1.88
C THR A 87 12.09 -12.01 2.61
N LEU A 88 12.54 -11.15 3.54
CA LEU A 88 13.74 -11.35 4.36
C LEU A 88 13.79 -12.69 5.12
N PRO A 89 12.83 -13.03 6.01
CA PRO A 89 12.82 -14.29 6.70
C PRO A 89 12.65 -15.46 5.73
N ARG A 90 11.93 -15.30 4.60
CA ARG A 90 11.84 -16.36 3.58
C ARG A 90 13.19 -16.66 2.94
N VAL A 91 13.95 -15.64 2.57
CA VAL A 91 15.30 -15.80 1.98
C VAL A 91 16.29 -16.34 3.00
N LEU A 92 16.18 -15.93 4.27
CA LEU A 92 17.01 -16.44 5.37
C LEU A 92 16.61 -17.86 5.80
N LEU A 93 15.33 -18.23 5.67
CA LEU A 93 14.81 -19.56 5.98
C LEU A 93 15.25 -20.58 4.94
N ILE A 94 15.39 -20.23 3.66
CA ILE A 94 15.82 -21.20 2.63
C ILE A 94 17.13 -21.93 2.98
N PRO A 95 18.23 -21.24 3.36
CA PRO A 95 19.46 -21.92 3.76
C PRO A 95 19.34 -22.61 5.12
N ALA A 96 18.58 -22.05 6.07
CA ALA A 96 18.32 -22.70 7.36
C ALA A 96 17.50 -23.99 7.21
N LEU A 97 16.55 -24.01 6.28
CA LEU A 97 15.74 -25.18 5.93
C LEU A 97 16.55 -26.20 5.11
N ALA A 98 17.63 -25.79 4.44
CA ALA A 98 18.47 -26.71 3.68
C ALA A 98 19.31 -27.65 4.57
N SER A 99 19.59 -27.27 5.82
CA SER A 99 20.33 -28.11 6.77
C SER A 99 19.43 -29.04 7.59
N ILE A 100 18.12 -28.75 7.68
CA ILE A 100 17.15 -29.57 8.43
C ILE A 100 17.00 -30.99 7.85
N PRO A 101 16.93 -31.22 6.52
CA PRO A 101 16.81 -32.55 5.95
C PRO A 101 17.90 -33.51 6.39
N GLU A 102 19.13 -32.99 6.53
CA GLU A 102 20.27 -33.80 6.96
C GLU A 102 20.16 -34.17 8.43
N ALA A 103 19.75 -33.23 9.30
CA ALA A 103 19.54 -33.50 10.71
C ALA A 103 18.39 -34.49 10.96
N ILE A 104 17.24 -34.29 10.31
CA ILE A 104 16.06 -35.15 10.50
C ILE A 104 16.31 -36.55 9.94
N CYS A 105 16.87 -36.69 8.73
CA CYS A 105 17.10 -38.02 8.18
C CYS A 105 18.24 -38.77 8.91
N ALA A 106 19.23 -38.08 9.48
CA ALA A 106 20.25 -38.71 10.34
C ALA A 106 19.65 -39.28 11.63
N GLU A 107 18.71 -38.56 12.26
CA GLU A 107 18.01 -39.02 13.47
C GLU A 107 17.17 -40.29 13.19
N VAL A 108 16.50 -40.33 12.03
CA VAL A 108 15.72 -41.51 11.60
C VAL A 108 16.63 -42.73 11.39
N GLU A 109 17.83 -42.52 10.86
CA GLU A 109 18.82 -43.58 10.64
C GLU A 109 19.41 -44.08 11.96
N TYR A 110 19.65 -43.18 12.92
CA TYR A 110 20.06 -43.53 14.28
C TYR A 110 19.00 -44.34 15.03
N GLN A 111 17.73 -43.93 14.99
CA GLN A 111 16.64 -44.70 15.61
C GLN A 111 16.49 -46.10 14.99
N ARG A 112 16.68 -46.22 13.67
CA ARG A 112 16.63 -47.51 12.98
C ARG A 112 17.74 -48.47 13.43
N ALA A 113 18.90 -47.94 13.86
CA ALA A 113 20.01 -48.74 14.38
C ALA A 113 19.78 -49.23 15.82
N ILE A 114 18.93 -48.56 16.59
CA ILE A 114 18.62 -48.91 18.00
C ILE A 114 17.44 -49.88 18.09
N LEU A 115 16.45 -49.77 17.20
CA LEU A 115 15.28 -50.65 17.19
C LEU A 115 15.58 -52.03 16.57
N SER A 116 14.91 -53.07 17.10
CA SER A 116 14.91 -54.43 16.54
C SER A 116 14.49 -54.41 15.05
N PRO A 117 15.13 -55.19 14.17
CA PRO A 117 14.89 -55.14 12.72
C PRO A 117 13.43 -55.41 12.32
N GLN A 118 12.66 -56.17 13.12
CA GLN A 118 11.23 -56.40 12.86
C GLN A 118 10.36 -55.16 13.12
N ASP A 119 10.60 -54.43 14.22
CA ASP A 119 9.80 -53.25 14.58
C ASP A 119 10.15 -52.04 13.71
N ALA A 120 11.44 -51.89 13.37
CA ALA A 120 11.92 -50.84 12.47
C ALA A 120 11.30 -50.93 11.07
N GLN A 121 11.03 -52.16 10.59
CA GLN A 121 10.46 -52.39 9.28
C GLN A 121 8.94 -52.16 9.25
N HIS A 122 8.24 -52.35 10.38
CA HIS A 122 6.80 -52.12 10.47
C HIS A 122 6.44 -50.63 10.67
N MET A 123 7.27 -49.85 11.38
CA MET A 123 7.06 -48.40 11.54
C MET A 123 7.70 -47.56 10.41
N PHE A 124 8.91 -47.91 9.98
CA PHE A 124 9.69 -47.10 9.03
C PHE A 124 9.91 -47.79 7.68
N GLY A 125 9.26 -48.93 7.40
CA GLY A 125 9.44 -49.68 6.14
C GLY A 125 9.18 -48.85 4.87
N PHE A 126 8.32 -47.83 4.96
CA PHE A 126 8.09 -46.87 3.89
C PHE A 126 9.21 -45.81 3.77
N TRP A 127 9.85 -45.43 4.87
CA TRP A 127 10.84 -44.36 4.96
C TRP A 127 12.27 -44.92 4.89
N THR A 128 12.74 -45.22 3.69
CA THR A 128 14.18 -45.41 3.43
C THR A 128 14.90 -44.06 3.46
N ALA A 129 16.18 -44.02 3.86
CA ALA A 129 16.95 -42.76 3.97
C ALA A 129 16.91 -41.94 2.67
N GLY A 130 16.97 -42.61 1.51
CA GLY A 130 16.82 -41.97 0.20
C GLY A 130 15.43 -41.33 -0.03
N LYS A 131 14.35 -41.97 0.44
CA LYS A 131 12.98 -41.43 0.34
C LYS A 131 12.72 -40.30 1.35
N CYS A 132 13.32 -40.37 2.54
CA CYS A 132 13.31 -39.27 3.53
C CYS A 132 13.95 -38.01 2.94
N ARG A 133 15.16 -38.16 2.39
CA ARG A 133 15.89 -37.05 1.75
C ARG A 133 15.11 -36.49 0.56
N ALA A 134 14.65 -37.35 -0.35
CA ALA A 134 13.88 -36.91 -1.51
C ALA A 134 12.56 -36.21 -1.13
N GLY A 135 11.86 -36.73 -0.11
CA GLY A 135 10.62 -36.14 0.39
C GLY A 135 10.81 -34.77 1.02
N LEU A 136 11.85 -34.59 1.84
CA LEU A 136 12.18 -33.31 2.46
C LEU A 136 12.65 -32.29 1.42
N TRP A 137 13.43 -32.69 0.41
CA TRP A 137 13.78 -31.81 -0.71
C TRP A 137 12.56 -31.39 -1.53
N ALA A 138 11.62 -32.31 -1.79
CA ALA A 138 10.38 -32.00 -2.48
C ALA A 138 9.51 -31.02 -1.66
N LEU A 139 9.39 -31.25 -0.35
CA LEU A 139 8.67 -30.35 0.55
C LEU A 139 9.32 -28.96 0.61
N GLN A 140 10.65 -28.89 0.72
CA GLN A 140 11.40 -27.63 0.71
C GLN A 140 11.23 -26.90 -0.63
N GLY A 141 11.30 -27.63 -1.75
CA GLY A 141 11.02 -27.08 -3.08
C GLY A 141 9.61 -26.52 -3.18
N LEU A 142 8.61 -27.22 -2.63
CA LEU A 142 7.22 -26.75 -2.60
C LEU A 142 7.06 -25.48 -1.75
N VAL A 143 7.67 -25.44 -0.56
CA VAL A 143 7.66 -24.26 0.31
C VAL A 143 8.35 -23.08 -0.36
N ALA A 144 9.51 -23.30 -0.98
CA ALA A 144 10.24 -22.27 -1.71
C ALA A 144 9.45 -21.74 -2.92
N LEU A 145 8.83 -22.64 -3.70
CA LEU A 145 7.99 -22.26 -4.83
C LEU A 145 6.79 -21.43 -4.38
N THR A 146 6.12 -21.86 -3.30
CA THR A 146 4.99 -21.13 -2.71
C THR A 146 5.44 -19.75 -2.21
N ALA A 147 6.62 -19.67 -1.59
CA ALA A 147 7.18 -18.42 -1.12
C ALA A 147 7.46 -17.44 -2.27
N VAL A 148 8.09 -17.91 -3.35
CA VAL A 148 8.37 -17.11 -4.56
C VAL A 148 7.07 -16.67 -5.24
N ALA A 149 6.10 -17.57 -5.39
CA ALA A 149 4.81 -17.24 -5.99
C ALA A 149 4.08 -16.16 -5.20
N MET A 150 4.03 -16.28 -3.86
CA MET A 150 3.46 -15.26 -2.99
C MET A 150 4.20 -13.92 -3.11
N THR A 151 5.53 -13.92 -3.14
CA THR A 151 6.30 -12.67 -3.33
C THR A 151 6.00 -12.04 -4.69
N GLY A 152 5.90 -12.84 -5.76
CA GLY A 152 5.48 -12.37 -7.07
C GLY A 152 4.09 -11.73 -7.05
N VAL A 153 3.14 -12.36 -6.36
CA VAL A 153 1.78 -11.79 -6.17
C VAL A 153 1.83 -10.50 -5.36
N GLN A 154 2.60 -10.42 -4.27
CA GLN A 154 2.75 -9.21 -3.47
C GLN A 154 3.31 -8.04 -4.31
N TRP A 155 4.35 -8.30 -5.10
CA TRP A 155 4.94 -7.31 -6.01
C TRP A 155 3.97 -6.87 -7.10
N TRP A 156 3.25 -7.83 -7.68
CA TRP A 156 2.20 -7.54 -8.67
C TRP A 156 1.10 -6.65 -8.08
N CYS A 157 0.62 -6.97 -6.88
CA CYS A 157 -0.37 -6.17 -6.17
C CYS A 157 0.14 -4.76 -5.89
N ALA A 158 1.38 -4.62 -5.37
CA ALA A 158 1.99 -3.32 -5.09
C ALA A 158 2.11 -2.46 -6.36
N TRP A 159 2.51 -3.07 -7.49
CA TRP A 159 2.58 -2.38 -8.76
C TRP A 159 1.21 -1.88 -9.21
N ARG A 160 0.17 -2.72 -9.11
CA ARG A 160 -1.20 -2.36 -9.52
C ARG A 160 -1.78 -1.24 -8.66
N VAL A 161 -1.55 -1.26 -7.35
CA VAL A 161 -1.98 -0.18 -6.45
C VAL A 161 -1.23 1.13 -6.76
N ARG A 162 0.06 1.06 -7.09
CA ARG A 162 0.85 2.23 -7.48
C ARG A 162 0.33 2.88 -8.77
N GLU A 163 -0.07 2.07 -9.75
CA GLU A 163 -0.67 2.58 -10.98
C GLU A 163 -1.97 3.34 -10.69
N TYR A 164 -2.80 2.80 -9.79
CA TYR A 164 -4.03 3.46 -9.34
C TYR A 164 -3.77 4.76 -8.56
N ALA A 165 -2.75 4.78 -7.71
CA ALA A 165 -2.34 6.00 -7.01
C ALA A 165 -1.90 7.10 -7.99
N ARG A 166 -1.14 6.74 -9.04
CA ARG A 166 -0.71 7.69 -10.07
C ARG A 166 -1.90 8.30 -10.81
N THR A 167 -2.91 7.50 -11.15
CA THR A 167 -4.14 8.02 -11.80
C THR A 167 -4.90 9.00 -10.91
N LEU A 168 -4.92 8.78 -9.58
CA LEU A 168 -5.55 9.72 -8.64
C LEU A 168 -4.74 11.01 -8.46
N ASP A 169 -3.40 10.92 -8.45
CA ASP A 169 -2.53 12.10 -8.39
C ASP A 169 -2.73 13.00 -9.59
N GLU A 170 -2.78 12.43 -10.80
CA GLU A 170 -3.03 13.17 -12.05
C GLU A 170 -4.38 13.88 -12.03
N GLU A 171 -5.44 13.23 -11.53
CA GLU A 171 -6.77 13.84 -11.37
C GLU A 171 -6.74 14.99 -10.34
N SER A 172 -6.06 14.80 -9.21
CA SER A 172 -5.95 15.83 -8.16
C SER A 172 -5.16 17.07 -8.63
N LEU A 173 -4.09 16.86 -9.41
CA LEU A 173 -3.27 17.94 -9.96
C LEU A 173 -4.01 18.68 -11.07
N GLY A 174 -4.77 17.95 -11.91
CA GLY A 174 -5.65 18.55 -12.92
C GLY A 174 -6.71 19.47 -12.30
N LEU A 175 -7.36 19.01 -11.22
CA LEU A 175 -8.34 19.81 -10.47
C LEU A 175 -7.70 21.04 -9.81
N THR A 176 -6.52 20.87 -9.20
CA THR A 176 -5.79 21.97 -8.53
C THR A 176 -5.36 23.03 -9.54
N ASN A 177 -4.83 22.63 -10.69
CA ASN A 177 -4.45 23.55 -11.77
C ASN A 177 -5.68 24.26 -12.37
N GLY A 178 -6.81 23.55 -12.54
CA GLY A 178 -8.06 24.17 -13.00
C GLY A 178 -8.60 25.22 -12.04
N MET A 179 -8.51 24.97 -10.73
CA MET A 179 -8.89 25.94 -9.70
C MET A 179 -7.97 27.17 -9.69
N ASP A 180 -6.65 27.00 -9.82
CA ASP A 180 -5.68 28.11 -9.90
C ASP A 180 -5.92 28.98 -11.15
N ILE A 181 -6.19 28.35 -12.31
CA ILE A 181 -6.55 29.07 -13.54
C ILE A 181 -7.84 29.88 -13.36
N THR A 182 -8.85 29.30 -12.70
CA THR A 182 -10.12 29.98 -12.44
C THR A 182 -9.95 31.16 -11.48
N LEU A 183 -9.15 30.98 -10.42
CA LEU A 183 -8.81 32.06 -9.49
C LEU A 183 -8.04 33.19 -10.17
N LYS A 184 -7.04 32.87 -10.99
CA LYS A 184 -6.30 33.87 -11.77
C LYS A 184 -7.20 34.61 -12.75
N LYS A 185 -8.12 33.92 -13.42
CA LYS A 185 -9.07 34.54 -14.35
C LYS A 185 -10.00 35.51 -13.62
N ASN A 186 -10.58 35.08 -12.50
CA ASN A 186 -11.44 35.92 -11.67
C ASN A 186 -10.69 37.13 -11.11
N ALA A 187 -9.42 36.98 -10.71
CA ALA A 187 -8.59 38.09 -10.27
C ALA A 187 -8.31 39.10 -11.40
N LEU A 188 -8.07 38.61 -12.63
CA LEU A 188 -7.85 39.46 -13.80
C LEU A 188 -9.12 40.24 -14.20
N ASP A 189 -10.29 39.62 -14.09
CA ASP A 189 -11.58 40.27 -14.36
C ASP A 189 -11.90 41.38 -13.34
N VAL A 190 -11.55 41.17 -12.07
CA VAL A 190 -11.66 42.20 -11.03
C VAL A 190 -10.72 43.37 -11.28
N GLU A 191 -9.48 43.10 -11.72
CA GLU A 191 -8.50 44.13 -12.09
C GLU A 191 -8.99 44.95 -13.30
N ASN A 192 -9.52 44.29 -14.33
CA ASN A 192 -10.09 44.95 -15.52
C ASN A 192 -11.31 45.82 -15.18
N CYS A 193 -12.21 45.35 -14.30
CA CYS A 193 -13.32 46.16 -13.80
C CYS A 193 -12.85 47.39 -13.03
N ARG A 194 -11.82 47.25 -12.19
CA ARG A 194 -11.22 48.36 -11.44
C ARG A 194 -10.61 49.42 -12.37
N VAL A 195 -9.91 49.00 -13.42
CA VAL A 195 -9.34 49.91 -14.43
C VAL A 195 -10.45 50.61 -15.22
N GLY A 196 -11.50 49.87 -15.61
CA GLY A 196 -12.67 50.44 -16.28
C GLY A 196 -13.36 51.53 -15.46
N PHE A 197 -13.54 51.31 -14.16
CA PHE A 197 -14.12 52.30 -13.24
C PHE A 197 -13.27 53.57 -13.15
N LYS A 198 -11.94 53.44 -12.97
CA LYS A 198 -11.02 54.59 -12.92
C LYS A 198 -10.97 55.39 -14.22
N ASN A 199 -11.19 54.73 -15.37
CA ASN A 199 -11.23 55.41 -16.66
C ASN A 199 -12.58 56.12 -16.88
N ALA A 200 -13.68 55.55 -16.41
CA ALA A 200 -14.99 56.18 -16.44
C ALA A 200 -15.05 57.42 -15.50
N GLU A 201 -14.42 57.34 -14.33
CA GLU A 201 -14.27 58.46 -13.40
C GLU A 201 -13.49 59.62 -14.04
N ARG A 202 -12.33 59.35 -14.66
CA ARG A 202 -11.56 60.37 -15.40
C ARG A 202 -12.32 60.95 -16.59
N ALA A 203 -13.10 60.15 -17.30
CA ALA A 203 -13.94 60.63 -18.40
C ALA A 203 -15.06 61.55 -17.91
N ALA A 204 -15.66 61.26 -16.74
CA ALA A 204 -16.66 62.11 -16.12
C ALA A 204 -16.08 63.46 -15.65
N GLU A 205 -14.87 63.46 -15.07
CA GLU A 205 -14.15 64.70 -14.72
C GLU A 205 -13.87 65.56 -15.96
N THR A 206 -13.39 64.96 -17.05
CA THR A 206 -13.10 65.68 -18.31
C THR A 206 -14.37 66.27 -18.94
N TYR A 207 -15.50 65.55 -18.86
CA TYR A 207 -16.79 66.04 -19.38
C TYR A 207 -17.35 67.20 -18.54
N TYR A 208 -17.09 67.21 -17.23
CA TYR A 208 -17.48 68.31 -16.35
C TYR A 208 -16.65 69.58 -16.60
N GLU A 209 -15.37 69.47 -16.95
CA GLU A 209 -14.53 70.63 -17.29
C GLU A 209 -14.99 71.31 -18.60
N ASP A 210 -15.31 70.55 -19.66
CA ASP A 210 -15.74 71.12 -20.96
C ASP A 210 -17.15 71.76 -20.88
N TYR A 211 -18.03 71.30 -19.97
CA TYR A 211 -19.32 71.96 -19.71
C TYR A 211 -19.20 73.24 -18.87
N CYS A 212 -18.15 73.36 -18.05
CA CYS A 212 -17.91 74.56 -17.24
C CYS A 212 -17.26 75.68 -18.09
N GLU A 213 -16.51 75.33 -19.14
CA GLU A 213 -15.85 76.29 -20.04
C GLU A 213 -16.83 76.97 -21.04
N LYS A 214 -17.99 76.33 -21.33
CA LYS A 214 -19.01 76.85 -22.26
C LYS A 214 -20.15 77.66 -21.60
N GLY A 215 -20.03 78.04 -20.31
CA GLY A 215 -20.69 79.25 -19.79
C GLY A 215 -21.93 79.13 -18.90
N ALA A 216 -22.11 78.06 -18.10
CA ALA A 216 -23.10 78.08 -17.02
C ALA A 216 -22.84 77.04 -15.90
N CYS A 217 -21.83 77.26 -15.06
CA CYS A 217 -21.65 76.48 -13.83
C CYS A 217 -22.44 77.13 -12.66
N VAL A 218 -23.71 76.75 -12.49
CA VAL A 218 -24.51 77.08 -11.30
C VAL A 218 -24.13 76.12 -10.17
N ARG A 219 -23.45 76.65 -9.16
CA ARG A 219 -23.06 75.95 -7.93
C ARG A 219 -24.33 75.73 -7.08
N ARG A 220 -24.85 74.49 -6.97
CA ARG A 220 -25.85 74.13 -5.95
C ARG A 220 -25.12 73.86 -4.64
N ALA A 221 -25.56 74.55 -3.58
CA ALA A 221 -25.18 74.30 -2.19
C ALA A 221 -25.78 72.98 -1.69
#